data_AF-A0A2T0BQ29-F1
#
_entry.id   AF-A0A2T0BQ29-F1
#
_cell.length_a   1.000
_cell.length_b   1.000
_cell.length_c   1.000
_cell.angle_alpha   90.00
_cell.angle_beta   90.00
_cell.angle_gamma   90.00
#
_symmetry.space_group_name_H-M   'P 1'
#
loop_
_entity.id
_entity.type
_entity.pdbx_description
1 polymer ?
#
loop_
_entity_poly.entity_id
_entity_poly.type
_entity_poly.pdbx_seq_one_letter_code
_entity_poly.pdbx_strand_id
1 'polypeptide(L)'
;MDIKWIYKYSLKPTEFKNTIKNMSIEYVKINIEQRKIFKIALKDAAIDLEKLALLSLIFVVLPIIINGIANKINKKFQEYSNFIDGYDFQIIVGFVVYIIMARFVINSIRQYRKIKLFLEVIEHVNDGKIIVYKDGKKLK
;
A
#
# COMPACT_ATOMS: atom_id res chain seq x y z
N MET A 1 -2.93 -14.27 -29.71
CA MET A 1 -4.02 -14.50 -28.73
C MET A 1 -4.64 -13.14 -28.49
N ASP A 2 -5.76 -12.85 -29.15
CA ASP A 2 -6.20 -11.46 -29.36
C ASP A 2 -7.32 -11.09 -28.39
N ILE A 3 -6.92 -10.50 -27.25
CA ILE A 3 -7.86 -9.93 -26.28
C ILE A 3 -8.21 -8.52 -26.74
N LYS A 4 -9.43 -8.32 -27.22
CA LYS A 4 -9.99 -6.98 -27.55
C LYS A 4 -10.73 -6.43 -26.33
N TRP A 5 -10.63 -5.13 -26.12
CA TRP A 5 -11.05 -4.48 -24.90
C TRP A 5 -11.67 -3.12 -25.25
N ILE A 6 -12.91 -2.85 -24.82
CA ILE A 6 -13.69 -1.67 -25.24
C ILE A 6 -14.10 -0.85 -24.00
N TYR A 7 -13.74 0.45 -24.00
CA TYR A 7 -14.15 1.45 -22.99
C TYR A 7 -15.37 2.14 -23.57
N LYS A 8 -16.48 2.15 -22.83
CA LYS A 8 -17.67 2.94 -23.21
C LYS A 8 -17.58 4.44 -22.86
N TYR A 9 -16.54 4.87 -22.14
CA TYR A 9 -16.32 6.26 -21.76
C TYR A 9 -14.87 6.72 -22.04
N SER A 10 -14.69 8.00 -22.35
CA SER A 10 -13.35 8.59 -22.42
C SER A 10 -12.75 8.68 -21.01
N LEU A 11 -11.91 7.72 -20.64
CA LEU A 11 -10.97 7.96 -19.55
C LEU A 11 -10.13 9.17 -19.95
N LYS A 12 -10.04 10.18 -19.06
CA LYS A 12 -9.03 11.24 -19.19
C LYS A 12 -7.69 10.56 -19.50
N PRO A 13 -6.91 11.08 -20.45
CA PRO A 13 -5.69 10.43 -20.91
C PRO A 13 -4.72 10.38 -19.72
N THR A 14 -4.69 9.25 -19.04
CA THR A 14 -3.79 9.02 -17.92
C THR A 14 -2.92 7.83 -18.29
N GLU A 15 -1.65 7.94 -17.93
CA GLU A 15 -0.56 6.96 -18.12
C GLU A 15 -0.90 5.54 -17.59
N PHE A 16 -2.04 5.39 -16.89
CA PHE A 16 -2.53 4.16 -16.28
C PHE A 16 -3.36 3.25 -17.21
N LYS A 17 -3.58 3.60 -18.47
CA LYS A 17 -4.42 2.80 -19.40
C LYS A 17 -3.99 1.33 -19.52
N ASN A 18 -2.68 1.07 -19.52
CA ASN A 18 -2.13 -0.29 -19.55
C ASN A 18 -2.34 -1.04 -18.22
N THR A 19 -2.21 -0.35 -17.09
CA THR A 19 -2.45 -0.93 -15.77
C THR A 19 -3.90 -1.36 -15.61
N ILE A 20 -4.84 -0.49 -15.97
CA ILE A 20 -6.27 -0.79 -15.91
C ILE A 20 -6.61 -1.97 -16.84
N LYS A 21 -6.05 -1.98 -18.05
CA LYS A 21 -6.21 -3.09 -19.00
C LYS A 21 -5.79 -4.41 -18.36
N ASN A 22 -4.59 -4.49 -17.77
CA ASN A 22 -4.09 -5.72 -17.16
C ASN A 22 -4.96 -6.17 -15.98
N MET A 23 -5.32 -5.26 -15.07
CA MET A 23 -6.20 -5.55 -13.93
C MET A 23 -7.56 -6.08 -14.37
N SER A 24 -8.16 -5.49 -15.41
CA SER A 24 -9.46 -5.94 -15.93
C SER A 24 -9.37 -7.34 -16.56
N ILE A 25 -8.28 -7.65 -17.26
CA ILE A 25 -8.05 -8.98 -17.83
C ILE A 25 -7.84 -10.01 -16.73
N GLU A 26 -7.05 -9.69 -15.70
CA GLU A 26 -6.84 -10.55 -14.54
C GLU A 26 -8.16 -10.87 -13.85
N TYR A 27 -8.97 -9.84 -13.56
CA TYR A 27 -10.26 -10.03 -12.89
C TYR A 27 -11.21 -10.94 -13.68
N VAL A 28 -11.31 -10.74 -15.00
CA VAL A 28 -12.25 -11.48 -15.85
C VAL A 28 -11.79 -12.92 -16.10
N LYS A 29 -10.49 -13.23 -15.93
CA LYS A 29 -9.99 -14.61 -15.98
C LYS A 29 -10.38 -15.45 -14.76
N ILE A 30 -10.72 -14.81 -13.63
CA ILE A 30 -11.10 -15.49 -12.39
C ILE A 30 -12.52 -16.06 -12.54
N ASN A 31 -12.79 -17.24 -11.97
CA ASN A 31 -14.13 -17.84 -11.94
C ASN A 31 -15.10 -16.98 -11.10
N ILE A 32 -16.40 -16.99 -11.43
CA ILE A 32 -17.45 -16.17 -10.81
C ILE A 32 -17.49 -16.30 -9.28
N GLU A 33 -17.37 -17.50 -8.72
CA GLU A 33 -17.33 -17.72 -7.27
C GLU A 33 -16.08 -17.10 -6.64
N GLN A 34 -14.92 -17.34 -7.25
CA GLN A 34 -13.65 -16.80 -6.82
C GLN A 34 -13.60 -15.26 -6.93
N ARG A 35 -14.34 -14.64 -7.86
CA ARG A 35 -14.43 -13.18 -7.96
C ARG A 35 -15.08 -12.55 -6.74
N LYS A 36 -16.08 -13.21 -6.14
CA LYS A 36 -16.72 -12.73 -4.91
C LYS A 36 -15.72 -12.74 -3.76
N ILE A 37 -15.02 -13.87 -3.59
CA ILE A 37 -13.98 -14.04 -2.56
C ILE A 37 -12.85 -13.02 -2.76
N PHE A 38 -12.38 -12.85 -3.99
CA PHE A 38 -11.34 -11.90 -4.33
C PHE A 38 -11.75 -10.44 -4.04
N LYS A 39 -13.00 -10.05 -4.35
CA LYS A 39 -13.51 -8.71 -4.01
C LYS A 39 -13.55 -8.47 -2.50
N ILE A 40 -13.93 -9.49 -1.72
CA ILE A 40 -13.93 -9.41 -0.25
C ILE A 40 -12.49 -9.28 0.27
N ALA A 41 -11.57 -10.13 -0.19
CA ALA A 41 -10.17 -10.08 0.20
C ALA A 41 -9.50 -8.73 -0.12
N LEU A 42 -9.84 -8.10 -1.26
CA LEU A 42 -9.35 -6.74 -1.58
C LEU A 42 -9.90 -5.68 -0.62
N LYS A 43 -11.16 -5.78 -0.20
CA LYS A 43 -11.75 -4.87 0.78
C LYS A 43 -11.11 -5.04 2.15
N ASP A 44 -10.90 -6.27 2.58
CA ASP A 44 -10.24 -6.58 3.85
C ASP A 44 -8.81 -6.05 3.85
N ALA A 45 -8.06 -6.26 2.75
CA ALA A 45 -6.71 -5.73 2.60
C ALA A 45 -6.68 -4.17 2.62
N ALA A 46 -7.69 -3.50 2.07
CA ALA A 46 -7.80 -2.04 2.16
C ALA A 46 -8.01 -1.58 3.61
N ILE A 47 -8.89 -2.27 4.36
CA ILE A 47 -9.15 -2.01 5.77
C ILE A 47 -7.90 -2.24 6.61
N ASP A 48 -7.15 -3.31 6.36
CA ASP A 48 -5.94 -3.61 7.11
C ASP A 48 -4.82 -2.59 6.85
N LEU A 49 -4.73 -2.05 5.63
CA LEU A 49 -3.83 -0.92 5.33
C LEU A 49 -4.27 0.37 6.03
N GLU A 50 -5.57 0.62 6.18
CA GLU A 50 -6.08 1.76 6.96
C GLU A 50 -5.76 1.60 8.46
N LYS A 51 -5.86 0.38 9.01
CA LYS A 51 -5.41 0.08 10.38
C LYS A 51 -3.90 0.29 10.55
N LEU A 52 -3.09 -0.09 9.55
CA LEU A 52 -1.65 0.19 9.56
C LEU A 52 -1.35 1.69 9.55
N ALA A 53 -2.14 2.49 8.83
CA ALA A 53 -2.04 3.94 8.87
C ALA A 53 -2.38 4.49 10.27
N LEU A 54 -3.39 3.95 10.95
CA LEU A 54 -3.70 4.32 12.35
C LEU A 54 -2.58 3.90 13.31
N LEU A 55 -2.02 2.69 13.16
CA LEU A 55 -0.86 2.23 13.92
C LEU A 55 0.36 3.13 13.70
N SER A 56 0.47 3.80 12.55
CA SER A 56 1.57 4.72 12.28
C SER A 56 1.58 5.97 13.17
N LEU A 57 0.46 6.32 13.82
CA LEU A 57 0.44 7.37 14.85
C LEU A 57 1.27 6.99 16.09
N ILE A 58 1.35 5.70 16.42
CA ILE A 58 2.21 5.21 17.51
C ILE A 58 3.68 5.55 17.22
N PHE A 59 4.06 5.60 15.94
CA PHE A 59 5.41 5.94 15.53
C PHE A 59 5.78 7.41 15.75
N VAL A 60 4.82 8.31 15.89
CA VAL A 60 5.08 9.69 16.32
C VAL A 60 5.54 9.74 17.78
N VAL A 61 5.04 8.80 18.60
CA VAL A 61 5.32 8.72 20.04
C VAL A 61 6.57 7.89 20.34
N LEU A 62 6.94 6.96 19.46
CA LEU A 62 8.11 6.08 19.64
C LEU A 62 9.43 6.82 19.89
N PRO A 63 9.78 7.90 19.15
CA PRO A 63 10.98 8.68 19.42
C PRO A 63 11.01 9.28 20.83
N ILE A 64 9.85 9.70 21.36
CA ILE A 64 9.72 10.24 22.71
C ILE A 64 10.01 9.15 23.76
N ILE A 65 9.48 7.95 23.54
CA ILE A 65 9.71 6.79 24.42
C ILE A 65 11.16 6.34 24.34
N ILE A 66 11.74 6.26 23.14
CA ILE A 66 13.15 5.91 22.91
C ILE A 66 14.06 6.93 23.62
N ASN A 67 13.77 8.22 23.52
CA ASN A 67 14.54 9.26 24.23
C ASN A 67 14.46 9.10 25.75
N GLY A 68 13.27 8.76 26.29
CA GLY A 68 13.10 8.50 27.72
C GLY A 68 13.91 7.30 28.22
N ILE A 69 13.99 6.22 27.42
CA ILE A 69 14.77 5.02 27.75
C ILE A 69 16.27 5.27 27.56
N ALA A 70 16.68 5.91 26.47
CA ALA A 70 18.07 6.21 26.16
C ALA A 70 18.69 7.14 27.21
N ASN A 71 17.95 8.11 27.74
CA ASN A 71 18.43 8.96 28.84
C ASN A 71 18.65 8.19 30.15
N LYS A 72 17.83 7.17 30.44
CA LYS A 72 18.06 6.27 31.59
C LYS A 72 19.29 5.40 31.42
N ILE A 73 19.55 4.94 30.19
CA ILE A 73 20.70 4.09 29.87
C ILE A 73 22.00 4.92 29.85
N ASN A 74 21.98 6.11 29.23
CA ASN A 74 23.12 7.03 29.19
C ASN A 74 23.56 7.48 30.58
N LYS A 75 22.63 7.71 31.52
CA LYS A 75 22.99 8.00 32.93
C LYS A 75 23.80 6.88 33.60
N LYS A 76 23.58 5.62 33.23
CA LYS A 76 24.36 4.47 33.73
C LYS A 76 25.66 4.25 32.98
N PHE A 77 25.72 4.63 31.70
CA PHE A 77 26.91 4.43 30.84
C PHE A 77 27.94 5.56 30.92
N GLN A 78 27.54 6.79 31.28
CA GLN A 78 28.46 7.91 31.52
C GLN A 78 29.45 7.64 32.68
N GLU A 79 29.14 6.71 33.58
CA GLU A 79 30.08 6.26 34.62
C GLU A 79 31.22 5.38 34.06
N TYR A 80 31.10 4.84 32.83
CA TYR A 80 31.98 3.78 32.33
C TYR A 80 32.77 4.11 31.06
N SER A 81 32.43 5.12 30.26
CA SER A 81 33.19 5.39 29.02
C SER A 81 33.15 6.83 28.49
N ASN A 82 34.31 7.28 28.00
CA ASN A 82 34.51 8.51 27.18
C ASN A 82 34.06 8.29 25.72
N PHE A 83 32.98 7.54 25.50
CA PHE A 83 32.61 7.07 24.16
C PHE A 83 31.44 7.89 23.62
N ILE A 84 31.74 8.91 22.79
CA ILE A 84 30.83 9.74 21.99
C ILE A 84 29.68 10.34 22.82
N ASP A 85 29.64 11.67 22.94
CA ASP A 85 28.57 12.38 23.64
C ASP A 85 27.21 11.75 23.30
N GLY A 86 26.55 11.16 24.29
CA GLY A 86 25.40 10.26 24.09
C GLY A 86 24.19 10.90 23.40
N TYR A 87 24.25 12.21 23.16
CA TYR A 87 23.35 13.00 22.33
C TYR A 87 23.47 12.67 20.83
N ASP A 88 24.70 12.49 20.33
CA ASP A 88 24.96 12.24 18.90
C ASP A 88 24.47 10.85 18.48
N PHE A 89 24.67 9.85 19.34
CA PHE A 89 24.17 8.49 19.09
C PHE A 89 22.62 8.45 19.04
N GLN A 90 21.95 9.20 19.91
CA GLN A 90 20.49 9.28 19.94
C GLN A 90 19.92 9.90 18.65
N ILE A 91 20.53 10.98 18.16
CA ILE A 91 20.13 11.64 16.91
C ILE A 91 20.25 10.68 15.72
N ILE A 92 21.37 9.94 15.64
CA ILE A 92 21.61 8.97 14.56
C ILE A 92 20.57 7.85 14.59
N VAL A 93 20.30 7.27 15.77
CA VAL A 93 19.28 6.21 15.92
C VAL A 93 17.90 6.73 15.56
N GLY A 94 17.52 7.92 16.02
CA GLY A 94 16.25 8.55 15.68
C GLY A 94 16.10 8.78 14.17
N PHE A 95 17.16 9.24 13.50
CA PHE A 95 17.17 9.47 12.06
C PHE A 95 17.02 8.17 11.25
N VAL A 96 17.71 7.10 11.64
CA VAL A 96 17.59 5.78 11.00
C VAL A 96 16.18 5.22 11.13
N VAL A 97 15.60 5.28 12.33
CA VAL A 97 14.22 4.84 12.58
C VAL A 97 13.23 5.64 11.72
N TYR A 98 13.42 6.95 11.62
CA TYR A 98 12.59 7.82 10.79
C TYR A 98 12.64 7.44 9.30
N ILE A 99 13.83 7.17 8.74
CA ILE A 99 13.98 6.73 7.33
C ILE A 99 13.25 5.40 7.08
N ILE A 100 13.41 4.43 7.98
CA ILE A 100 12.76 3.12 7.84
C ILE A 100 11.23 3.28 7.86
N MET A 101 10.72 4.12 8.76
CA MET A 101 9.29 4.42 8.86
C MET A 101 8.76 5.14 7.62
N ALA A 102 9.47 6.15 7.12
CA ALA A 102 9.08 6.86 5.91
C ALA A 102 8.95 5.90 4.72
N ARG A 103 9.91 4.96 4.57
CA ARG A 103 9.84 3.92 3.53
C ARG A 103 8.62 3.01 3.70
N PHE A 104 8.32 2.59 4.94
CA PHE A 104 7.17 1.74 5.23
C PHE A 104 5.85 2.46 4.87
N VAL A 105 5.67 3.70 5.32
CA VAL A 105 4.46 4.51 5.05
C VAL A 105 4.26 4.72 3.54
N ILE A 106 5.31 5.09 2.81
CA ILE A 106 5.23 5.30 1.35
C ILE A 106 4.80 4.00 0.65
N ASN A 107 5.34 2.86 1.06
CA ASN A 107 4.98 1.58 0.48
C ASN A 107 3.51 1.22 0.76
N SER A 108 3.04 1.41 2.00
CA SER A 108 1.65 1.17 2.39
C SER A 108 0.67 2.05 1.61
N ILE A 109 0.96 3.35 1.44
CA ILE A 109 0.15 4.27 0.62
C ILE A 109 0.11 3.80 -0.83
N ARG A 110 1.24 3.36 -1.39
CA ARG A 110 1.30 2.87 -2.77
C ARG A 110 0.46 1.61 -2.96
N GLN A 111 0.49 0.68 -1.99
CA GLN A 111 -0.35 -0.52 -2.02
C GLN A 111 -1.83 -0.17 -1.91
N TYR A 112 -2.19 0.74 -1.01
CA TYR A 112 -3.58 1.21 -0.85
C TYR A 112 -4.14 1.79 -2.14
N ARG A 113 -3.37 2.66 -2.82
CA ARG A 113 -3.76 3.23 -4.13
C ARG A 113 -3.97 2.15 -5.19
N LYS A 114 -3.14 1.10 -5.22
CA LYS A 114 -3.31 -0.03 -6.15
C LYS A 114 -4.57 -0.82 -5.86
N ILE A 115 -4.85 -1.14 -4.60
CA ILE A 115 -6.05 -1.88 -4.20
C ILE A 115 -7.30 -1.08 -4.54
N LYS A 116 -7.32 0.22 -4.22
CA LYS A 116 -8.42 1.13 -4.56
C LYS A 116 -8.67 1.18 -6.08
N LEU A 117 -7.61 1.32 -6.87
CA LEU A 117 -7.71 1.28 -8.32
C LEU A 117 -8.30 -0.04 -8.79
N PHE A 118 -7.83 -1.18 -8.26
CA PHE A 118 -8.34 -2.50 -8.66
C PHE A 118 -9.84 -2.65 -8.34
N LEU A 119 -10.28 -2.22 -7.16
CA LEU A 119 -11.71 -2.22 -6.78
C LEU A 119 -12.55 -1.38 -7.76
N GLU A 120 -12.04 -0.22 -8.16
CA GLU A 120 -12.69 0.65 -9.15
C GLU A 120 -12.80 -0.04 -10.53
N VAL A 121 -11.75 -0.75 -10.96
CA VAL A 121 -11.77 -1.55 -12.19
C VAL A 121 -12.83 -2.64 -12.13
N ILE A 122 -12.95 -3.33 -10.99
CA ILE A 122 -13.99 -4.36 -10.78
C ILE A 122 -15.39 -3.75 -10.92
N GLU A 123 -15.63 -2.58 -10.34
CA GLU A 123 -16.90 -1.87 -10.46
C GLU A 123 -17.19 -1.49 -11.92
N HIS A 124 -16.21 -0.91 -12.62
CA HIS A 124 -16.38 -0.55 -14.02
C HIS A 124 -16.62 -1.76 -14.94
N VAL A 125 -16.06 -2.94 -14.62
CA VAL A 125 -16.37 -4.19 -15.33
C VAL A 125 -17.81 -4.64 -15.06
N ASN A 126 -18.24 -4.62 -13.79
CA ASN A 126 -19.60 -5.04 -13.40
C ASN A 126 -20.68 -4.10 -13.95
N ASP A 127 -20.41 -2.80 -13.99
CA ASP A 127 -21.28 -1.77 -14.58
C ASP A 127 -21.32 -1.85 -16.12
N GLY A 128 -20.50 -2.71 -16.74
CA GLY A 128 -20.39 -2.83 -18.19
C GLY A 128 -19.74 -1.62 -18.86
N LYS A 129 -19.08 -0.74 -18.10
CA LYS A 129 -18.24 0.37 -18.60
C LYS A 129 -16.96 -0.17 -19.24
N ILE A 130 -16.47 -1.31 -18.74
CA ILE A 130 -15.37 -2.09 -19.28
C ILE A 130 -15.91 -3.41 -19.81
N ILE A 131 -15.67 -3.70 -21.09
CA ILE A 131 -16.04 -4.96 -21.71
C ILE A 131 -14.81 -5.62 -22.31
N VAL A 132 -14.52 -6.84 -21.84
CA VAL A 132 -13.39 -7.65 -22.31
C VAL A 132 -13.90 -8.72 -23.28
N TYR A 133 -13.25 -8.84 -24.43
CA TYR A 133 -13.53 -9.85 -25.45
C TYR A 133 -12.35 -10.80 -25.59
N LYS A 134 -12.64 -12.08 -25.81
CA LYS A 134 -11.68 -13.11 -26.17
C LYS A 134 -12.23 -13.86 -27.37
N ASP A 135 -11.45 -13.92 -28.46
CA ASP A 135 -11.81 -14.64 -29.68
C ASP A 135 -13.21 -14.27 -30.21
N GLY A 136 -13.53 -12.97 -30.19
CA GLY A 136 -14.83 -12.43 -30.61
C GLY A 136 -15.99 -12.61 -29.62
N LYS A 137 -15.80 -13.34 -28.51
CA LYS A 137 -16.82 -13.55 -27.47
C LYS A 137 -16.59 -12.62 -26.28
N LYS A 138 -17.66 -12.02 -25.76
CA LYS A 138 -17.62 -11.26 -24.50
C LYS A 138 -17.28 -12.22 -23.36
N LEU A 139 -16.21 -11.93 -22.63
CA LEU A 139 -15.92 -12.65 -21.39
C LEU A 139 -16.85 -12.12 -20.30
N LYS A 140 -17.54 -13.05 -19.63
CA LYS A 140 -18.45 -12.75 -18.52
C LYS A 140 -17.73 -12.92 -17.20
#